data_AF-E6QQ67-F1
#
_entry.id   AF-E6QQ67-F1
#
_cell.length_a   1.000
_cell.length_b   1.000
_cell.length_c   1.000
_cell.angle_alpha   90.00
_cell.angle_beta   90.00
_cell.angle_gamma   90.00
#
_symmetry.space_group_name_H-M   'P 1'
#
loop_
_entity.id
_entity.type
_entity.pdbx_description
1 polymer ?
#
loop_
_entity_poly.entity_id
_entity_poly.type
_entity_poly.pdbx_seq_one_letter_code
_entity_poly.pdbx_strand_id
1 'polypeptide(L)'
;MALTRQCELLDVNRATVYAHRAEPLPLDASELALMQLIDEEYTRHPFYGSRRMVVYLRRMNHVINRKRVQRLMGVLGLQGMAPGPNTSKPHPENKIYPYLLRGLAITRPNQVWSTDITYGTPSQRSPPAWG
;
A
#
# COMPACT_ATOMS: atom_id res chain seq x y z
N MET A 1 -20.55 -31.01 -23.04
CA MET A 1 -21.60 -30.22 -22.36
C MET A 1 -21.36 -28.73 -22.57
N ALA A 2 -22.40 -27.94 -22.85
CA ALA A 2 -22.30 -26.48 -23.02
C ALA A 2 -21.92 -25.77 -21.70
N LEU A 3 -21.21 -24.64 -21.79
CA LEU A 3 -20.76 -23.84 -20.63
C LEU A 3 -21.94 -23.40 -19.75
N THR A 4 -23.07 -23.07 -20.38
CA THR A 4 -24.32 -22.72 -19.69
C THR A 4 -24.79 -23.85 -18.79
N ARG A 5 -24.75 -25.09 -19.30
CA ARG A 5 -25.16 -26.27 -18.53
C ARG A 5 -24.20 -26.57 -17.38
N GLN A 6 -22.91 -26.31 -17.56
CA GLN A 6 -21.91 -26.46 -16.50
C GLN A 6 -22.11 -25.41 -15.39
N CYS A 7 -22.38 -24.15 -15.76
CA CYS A 7 -22.65 -23.06 -14.81
C CYS A 7 -23.94 -23.31 -14.01
N GLU A 8 -25.00 -23.79 -14.67
CA GLU A 8 -26.27 -24.19 -14.02
C GLU A 8 -26.08 -25.34 -13.03
N LEU A 9 -25.31 -26.37 -13.41
CA LEU A 9 -25.07 -27.54 -12.54
C LEU A 9 -24.21 -27.20 -11.32
N LEU A 10 -23.32 -26.21 -11.44
CA LEU A 10 -22.39 -25.79 -10.39
C LEU A 10 -22.87 -24.57 -9.60
N ASP A 11 -24.04 -24.01 -9.92
CA ASP A 11 -24.57 -22.76 -9.36
C ASP A 11 -23.57 -21.59 -9.40
N VAL A 12 -22.82 -21.49 -10.49
CA VAL A 12 -21.82 -20.43 -10.70
C VAL A 12 -22.34 -19.42 -11.71
N ASN A 13 -22.21 -18.14 -11.41
CA ASN A 13 -22.54 -17.08 -12.37
C ASN A 13 -21.61 -17.15 -13.60
N ARG A 14 -22.20 -17.18 -14.79
CA ARG A 14 -21.50 -17.14 -16.09
C ARG A 14 -20.42 -16.05 -16.17
N ALA A 15 -20.68 -14.88 -15.58
CA ALA A 15 -19.75 -13.75 -15.60
C ALA A 15 -18.43 -14.06 -14.89
N THR A 16 -18.50 -14.81 -13.79
CA THR A 16 -17.33 -15.28 -13.04
C THR A 16 -16.49 -16.21 -13.88
N VAL A 17 -17.12 -17.13 -14.61
CA VAL A 17 -16.42 -18.08 -15.48
C VAL A 17 -15.72 -17.35 -16.63
N TYR A 18 -16.37 -16.40 -17.29
CA TYR A 18 -15.73 -15.60 -18.34
C TYR A 18 -14.60 -14.72 -17.81
N ALA A 19 -14.75 -14.13 -16.62
CA ALA A 19 -13.71 -13.33 -15.99
C ALA A 19 -12.48 -14.17 -15.63
N HIS A 20 -12.66 -15.41 -15.16
CA HIS A 20 -11.56 -16.34 -14.88
C HIS A 20 -10.93 -16.93 -16.15
N ARG A 21 -11.67 -16.98 -17.26
CA ARG A 21 -11.19 -17.50 -18.55
C ARG A 21 -10.54 -16.43 -19.44
N ALA A 22 -10.65 -15.17 -19.05
CA ALA A 22 -9.84 -14.12 -19.64
C ALA A 22 -8.38 -14.40 -19.26
N GLU A 23 -7.65 -15.06 -20.15
CA GLU A 23 -6.21 -15.24 -19.96
C GLU A 23 -5.57 -13.86 -19.72
N PRO A 24 -4.67 -13.73 -18.73
CA PRO A 24 -3.92 -12.50 -18.58
C PRO A 24 -3.21 -12.24 -19.91
N LEU A 25 -3.44 -11.06 -20.51
CA LEU A 25 -2.83 -10.70 -21.78
C LEU A 25 -1.33 -11.03 -21.72
N PRO A 26 -0.75 -11.65 -22.78
CA PRO A 26 0.66 -11.99 -22.79
C PRO A 26 1.47 -10.74 -22.44
N LEU A 27 2.28 -10.85 -21.40
CA LEU A 27 3.16 -9.77 -20.96
C LEU A 27 4.14 -9.51 -22.10
N ASP A 28 3.98 -8.37 -22.75
CA ASP A 28 4.93 -7.90 -23.74
C ASP A 28 6.34 -7.79 -23.10
N ALA A 29 7.41 -7.98 -23.89
CA ALA A 29 8.78 -7.98 -23.37
C ALA A 29 9.11 -6.68 -22.61
N SER A 30 8.49 -5.57 -23.04
CA SER A 30 8.56 -4.27 -22.37
C SER A 30 7.92 -4.28 -20.97
N GLU A 31 6.85 -5.05 -20.77
CA GLU A 31 6.19 -5.17 -19.46
C GLU A 31 7.00 -6.01 -18.51
N LEU A 32 7.61 -7.09 -19.01
CA LEU A 32 8.47 -7.95 -18.19
C LEU A 32 9.67 -7.17 -17.64
N ALA A 33 10.32 -6.35 -18.48
CA ALA A 33 11.42 -5.48 -18.05
C ALA A 33 10.97 -4.48 -16.97
N LEU A 34 9.77 -3.90 -17.10
CA LEU A 34 9.21 -3.02 -16.08
C LEU A 34 8.89 -3.76 -14.78
N MET A 35 8.39 -4.99 -14.86
CA MET A 35 8.12 -5.82 -13.68
C MET A 35 9.40 -6.15 -12.92
N GLN A 36 10.48 -6.50 -13.62
CA GLN A 36 11.80 -6.75 -13.01
C GLN A 36 12.32 -5.51 -12.27
N LEU A 37 12.23 -4.33 -12.90
CA LEU A 37 12.66 -3.07 -12.28
C LEU A 37 11.81 -2.71 -11.04
N ILE A 38 10.50 -2.97 -11.09
CA ILE A 38 9.59 -2.75 -9.97
C ILE A 38 9.94 -3.70 -8.82
N ASP A 39 10.17 -4.98 -9.11
CA ASP A 39 10.48 -6.01 -8.12
C ASP A 39 11.82 -5.75 -7.41
N GLU A 40 12.85 -5.39 -8.19
CA GLU A 40 14.16 -5.04 -7.66
C GLU A 40 14.10 -3.80 -6.74
N GLU A 41 13.40 -2.75 -7.18
CA GLU A 41 13.25 -1.55 -6.37
C GLU A 41 12.42 -1.80 -5.12
N TYR A 42 11.39 -2.63 -5.21
CA TYR A 42 10.57 -2.97 -4.06
C TYR A 42 11.34 -3.82 -3.05
N THR A 43 12.24 -4.69 -3.52
CA THR A 43 13.16 -5.44 -2.65
C THR A 43 14.13 -4.50 -1.94
N ARG A 44 14.62 -3.45 -2.62
CA ARG A 44 15.45 -2.40 -2.01
C ARG A 44 14.68 -1.50 -1.05
N HIS A 45 13.43 -1.17 -1.36
CA HIS A 45 12.57 -0.26 -0.59
C HIS A 45 11.15 -0.82 -0.41
N PRO A 46 10.92 -1.75 0.54
CA PRO A 46 9.68 -2.51 0.69
C PRO A 46 8.47 -1.70 1.20
N PHE A 47 8.56 -0.37 1.18
CA PHE A 47 7.50 0.57 1.56
C PHE A 47 7.06 1.44 0.37
N TYR A 48 7.68 1.30 -0.80
CA TYR A 48 7.35 2.11 -1.98
C TYR A 48 6.00 1.71 -2.57
N GLY A 49 5.04 2.63 -2.51
CA GLY A 49 3.78 2.51 -3.25
C GLY A 49 3.88 3.04 -4.68
N SER A 50 2.80 2.84 -5.45
CA SER A 50 2.68 3.27 -6.85
C SER A 50 3.14 4.70 -7.16
N ARG A 51 2.96 5.66 -6.23
CA ARG A 51 3.40 7.05 -6.41
C ARG A 51 4.92 7.17 -6.45
N ARG A 52 5.64 6.53 -5.52
CA ARG A 52 7.10 6.52 -5.45
C ARG A 52 7.68 5.68 -6.59
N MET A 53 7.05 4.56 -6.90
CA MET A 53 7.46 3.68 -8.00
C MET A 53 7.41 4.38 -9.37
N VAL A 54 6.40 5.21 -9.63
CA VAL A 54 6.36 6.05 -10.85
C VAL A 54 7.54 7.03 -10.91
N VAL A 55 7.90 7.66 -9.79
CA VAL A 55 9.04 8.59 -9.74
C VAL A 55 10.36 7.85 -9.99
N TYR A 56 10.52 6.66 -9.43
CA TYR A 56 11.67 5.80 -9.68
C TYR A 56 11.79 5.40 -11.15
N LEU A 57 10.71 4.87 -11.75
CA LEU A 57 10.70 4.48 -13.16
C LEU A 57 10.97 5.66 -14.10
N ARG A 58 10.46 6.86 -13.78
CA ARG A 58 10.76 8.09 -14.54
C ARG A 58 12.22 8.50 -14.47
N ARG A 59 12.91 8.27 -13.35
CA ARG A 59 14.36 8.53 -13.21
C ARG A 59 15.20 7.58 -14.05
N MET A 60 14.67 6.40 -14.36
CA MET A 60 15.27 5.43 -15.29
C MET A 60 14.76 5.61 -16.73
N ASN A 61 14.30 6.81 -17.08
CA ASN A 61 13.81 7.19 -18.41
C ASN A 61 12.57 6.42 -18.93
N HIS A 62 11.80 5.76 -18.06
CA HIS A 62 10.53 5.15 -18.44
C HIS A 62 9.35 6.11 -18.24
N VAL A 63 8.72 6.52 -19.34
CA VAL A 63 7.49 7.33 -19.30
C VAL A 63 6.28 6.41 -19.10
N ILE A 64 5.86 6.25 -17.84
CA ILE A 64 4.77 5.36 -17.46
C ILE A 64 3.65 6.08 -16.69
N ASN A 65 2.41 5.67 -16.95
CA ASN A 65 1.23 6.12 -16.21
C ASN A 65 1.13 5.40 -14.85
N ARG A 66 0.75 6.12 -13.80
CA ARG A 66 0.50 5.55 -12.47
C ARG A 66 -0.49 4.39 -12.48
N LYS A 67 -1.55 4.44 -13.31
CA LYS A 67 -2.51 3.32 -13.43
C LYS A 67 -1.84 2.03 -13.92
N ARG A 68 -0.88 2.15 -14.84
CA ARG A 68 -0.11 1.01 -15.35
C ARG A 68 0.81 0.44 -14.27
N VAL A 69 1.50 1.30 -13.52
CA VAL A 69 2.31 0.86 -12.36
C VAL A 69 1.47 0.18 -11.29
N GLN A 70 0.28 0.71 -10.98
CA GLN A 70 -0.65 0.05 -10.04
C GLN A 70 -1.07 -1.33 -10.51
N ARG A 71 -1.38 -1.49 -11.80
CA ARG A 71 -1.69 -2.81 -12.38
C ARG A 71 -0.51 -3.77 -12.23
N LEU A 72 0.71 -3.35 -12.62
CA LEU A 72 1.91 -4.20 -12.56
C LEU A 72 2.28 -4.59 -11.11
N MET A 73 2.21 -3.64 -10.17
CA MET A 73 2.38 -3.94 -8.75
C MET A 73 1.33 -4.93 -8.25
N GLY A 74 0.07 -4.80 -8.70
CA GLY A 74 -1.00 -5.75 -8.38
C GLY A 74 -0.76 -7.16 -8.91
N VAL A 75 -0.23 -7.28 -10.13
CA VAL A 75 0.18 -8.57 -10.73
C VAL A 75 1.31 -9.21 -9.90
N LEU A 76 2.26 -8.40 -9.41
CA LEU A 76 3.35 -8.86 -8.55
C LEU A 76 2.95 -9.06 -7.07
N GLY A 77 1.71 -8.74 -6.68
CA GLY A 77 1.26 -8.82 -5.29
C GLY A 77 1.88 -7.76 -4.35
N LEU A 78 2.47 -6.69 -4.91
CA LEU A 78 3.18 -5.66 -4.16
C LEU A 78 2.24 -4.53 -3.73
N GLN A 79 2.38 -4.06 -2.49
CA GLN A 79 1.60 -2.94 -1.96
C GLN A 79 2.45 -1.96 -1.18
N GLY A 80 2.27 -0.66 -1.45
CA GLY A 80 2.97 0.37 -0.70
C GLY A 80 2.50 0.42 0.75
N MET A 81 3.45 0.48 1.68
CA MET A 81 3.14 0.72 3.09
C MET A 81 2.80 2.20 3.29
N ALA A 82 1.52 2.48 3.52
CA ALA A 82 1.05 3.80 3.91
C ALA A 82 0.00 3.65 5.01
N PRO A 83 0.03 4.49 6.06
CA PRO A 83 -1.01 4.47 7.08
C PRO A 83 -2.37 4.70 6.42
N GLY A 84 -3.29 3.78 6.66
CA GLY A 84 -4.66 3.90 6.19
C GLY A 84 -5.43 5.01 6.91
N PRO A 85 -6.60 5.43 6.37
CA PRO A 85 -7.50 6.29 7.12
C PRO A 85 -7.94 5.60 8.43
N ASN A 86 -8.24 6.38 9.46
CA ASN A 86 -8.68 5.91 10.79
C ASN A 86 -7.62 5.24 11.67
N THR A 87 -6.39 5.73 11.71
CA THR A 87 -5.38 5.29 12.70
C THR A 87 -5.83 5.47 14.16
N SER A 88 -6.81 6.36 14.41
CA SER A 88 -7.40 6.58 15.73
C SER A 88 -8.44 5.51 16.13
N LYS A 89 -8.87 4.64 15.21
CA LYS A 89 -9.80 3.55 15.54
C LYS A 89 -9.01 2.36 16.07
N PRO A 90 -9.20 1.95 17.33
CA PRO A 90 -8.52 0.78 17.88
C PRO A 90 -8.99 -0.49 17.15
N HIS A 91 -8.05 -1.37 16.80
CA HIS A 91 -8.38 -2.70 16.31
C HIS A 91 -8.95 -3.54 17.47
N PRO A 92 -10.00 -4.36 17.27
CA PRO A 92 -10.62 -5.14 18.34
C PRO A 92 -9.66 -6.05 19.11
N GLU A 93 -8.61 -6.53 18.42
CA GLU A 93 -7.59 -7.42 18.99
C GLU A 93 -6.49 -6.68 19.76
N ASN A 94 -6.45 -5.35 19.68
CA ASN A 94 -5.43 -4.57 20.38
C ASN A 94 -5.77 -4.47 21.86
N LYS A 95 -4.90 -5.04 22.70
CA LYS A 95 -5.02 -4.93 24.17
C LYS A 95 -4.98 -3.47 24.60
N ILE A 96 -6.01 -3.05 25.32
CA ILE A 96 -6.06 -1.72 25.95
C ILE A 96 -5.21 -1.76 27.22
N TYR A 97 -4.19 -0.90 27.28
CA TYR A 97 -3.36 -0.74 28.46
C TYR A 97 -3.91 0.38 29.35
N PRO A 98 -3.96 0.20 30.68
CA PRO A 98 -4.37 1.25 31.59
C PRO A 98 -3.38 2.41 31.55
N TYR A 99 -3.89 3.64 31.62
CA TYR A 99 -3.04 4.84 31.69
C TYR A 99 -2.46 4.99 33.10
N LEU A 100 -1.24 4.49 33.29
CA LEU A 100 -0.58 4.37 34.61
C LEU A 100 -0.23 5.71 35.26
N LEU A 101 -0.25 6.81 34.51
CA LEU A 101 0.01 8.15 35.04
C LEU A 101 -1.24 8.80 35.66
N ARG A 102 -2.40 8.13 35.62
CA ARG A 102 -3.64 8.66 36.20
C ARG A 102 -3.52 8.78 37.72
N GLY A 103 -3.65 10.00 38.25
CA GLY A 103 -3.59 10.27 39.70
C GLY A 103 -2.18 10.40 40.27
N LEU A 104 -1.13 10.32 39.45
CA LEU A 104 0.24 10.52 39.90
C LEU A 104 0.57 12.02 39.98
N ALA A 105 0.96 12.50 41.16
CA ALA A 105 1.50 13.85 41.33
C ALA A 105 2.94 13.92 40.80
N ILE A 106 3.15 14.72 39.76
CA ILE A 106 4.49 14.97 39.17
C ILE A 106 5.11 16.15 39.93
N THR A 107 6.10 15.86 40.78
CA THR A 107 6.66 16.82 41.75
C THR A 107 8.08 17.25 41.44
N ARG A 108 8.78 16.55 40.53
CA ARG A 108 10.17 16.86 40.15
C ARG A 108 10.40 16.75 38.65
N PRO A 109 11.36 17.51 38.08
CA PRO A 109 11.82 17.32 36.71
C PRO A 109 12.31 15.87 36.48
N ASN A 110 12.18 15.37 35.25
CA ASN A 110 12.56 14.01 34.85
C ASN A 110 11.79 12.85 35.51
N GLN A 111 10.62 13.12 36.09
CA GLN A 111 9.75 12.08 36.67
C GLN A 111 8.84 11.41 35.64
N VAL A 112 8.47 12.12 34.57
CA VAL A 112 7.63 11.62 33.47
C VAL A 112 8.15 12.19 32.15
N TRP A 113 8.21 11.34 31.12
CA TRP A 113 8.48 11.75 29.74
C TRP A 113 7.28 11.41 28.85
N SER A 114 6.93 12.33 27.95
CA SER A 114 5.92 12.11 26.92
C SER A 114 6.59 12.28 25.56
N THR A 115 6.24 11.41 24.62
CA THR A 115 6.75 11.48 23.24
C THR A 115 5.59 11.16 22.31
N ASP A 116 5.37 12.03 21.33
CA ASP A 116 4.42 11.80 20.25
C ASP A 116 5.17 11.45 18.96
N ILE A 117 4.53 10.65 18.10
CA ILE A 117 5.02 10.35 16.76
C ILE A 117 4.05 11.00 15.78
N THR A 118 4.50 12.07 15.13
CA THR A 118 3.74 12.73 14.07
C THR A 118 4.18 12.18 12.71
N TYR A 119 3.26 11.50 12.01
CA TYR A 119 3.49 11.03 10.65
C TYR A 119 3.40 12.20 9.66
N GLY A 120 4.54 12.73 9.24
CA GLY A 120 4.62 13.74 8.19
C GLY A 120 4.33 13.16 6.80
N THR A 121 3.49 13.83 6.01
CA THR A 121 3.37 13.51 4.58
C THR A 121 4.60 14.04 3.83
N PRO A 122 5.21 13.31 2.86
CA PRO A 122 6.47 13.72 2.25
C PRO A 122 6.40 14.95 1.33
N SER A 123 5.34 15.77 1.37
CA SER A 123 5.12 16.87 0.42
C SER A 123 4.78 18.23 1.05
N GLN A 124 5.00 18.44 2.35
CA GLN A 124 4.93 19.79 2.91
C GLN A 124 6.30 20.21 3.43
N ARG A 125 7.07 20.89 2.57
CA ARG A 125 8.11 21.79 3.05
C ARG A 125 7.37 22.94 3.72
N SER A 126 7.31 22.96 5.04
CA SER A 126 6.91 24.17 5.76
C SER A 126 7.91 25.28 5.39
N PRO A 127 7.47 26.49 5.03
CA PRO A 127 8.38 27.63 4.93
C PRO A 127 9.02 27.87 6.30
N PRO A 128 10.27 28.34 6.37
CA PRO A 128 10.89 28.70 7.64
C PRO A 128 10.09 29.83 8.28
N ALA A 129 9.54 29.57 9.46
CA ALA A 129 8.91 30.60 10.28
C ALA A 129 10.03 31.42 10.95
N TRP A 130 10.34 32.57 10.37
CA TRP A 130 10.93 33.68 11.11
C TRP A 130 9.82 34.70 11.36
N GLY A 131 9.55 34.93 12.63
CA GLY A 131 8.70 35.98 13.18
C GLY A 131 9.17 36.27 14.59
#